data_AF-A0A942DS85-F1
#
_entry.id   AF-A0A942DS85-F1
#
_cell.length_a   1.000
_cell.length_b   1.000
_cell.length_c   1.000
_cell.angle_alpha   90.00
_cell.angle_beta   90.00
_cell.angle_gamma   90.00
#
_symmetry.space_group_name_H-M   'P 1'
#
loop_
_entity.id
_entity.type
_entity.pdbx_description
1 polymer ?
#
loop_
_entity_poly.entity_id
_entity_poly.type
_entity_poly.pdbx_seq_one_letter_code
_entity_poly.pdbx_strand_id
1 'polypeptide(L)'
;MEKIDFNSQEAWSDLLRGVDLESLPPTTQNLTSADFGVDDLVLSVLIGSAGALSSIALAKPGVHLHKKAHQSEYFGHGNAPVDSVRGYLHRLRFGHDILNPQEVFNLNAEHYGSPMKGLAAWLSHLFMDSFSKEGMPLPGSSYFRDYFEKNGLPDKEVYQKYLTIKGRDIAGSMLVEGLIKLYLSVHTKGCDSKQRNSTRESAVRFFSHSFCVFGGLSLSPKSIASANWPSVGLASNALFHLLKNQMTDSKQLEHCLKIIERNQEVVLSYGSLVNEFENSVLSRQKDLSSRIESLVDEDVLLSNEAQKLIANGRAR
;
A
#
# COMPACT_ATOMS: atom_id res chain seq x y z
N MET A 1 25.31 40.38 -25.92
CA MET A 1 25.84 39.05 -25.54
C MET A 1 27.16 39.28 -24.84
N GLU A 2 27.20 39.13 -23.52
CA GLU A 2 28.46 39.12 -22.78
C GLU A 2 29.30 37.92 -23.25
N LYS A 3 30.59 38.16 -23.53
CA LYS A 3 31.53 37.08 -23.85
C LYS A 3 31.73 36.27 -22.57
N ILE A 4 31.18 35.07 -22.54
CA ILE A 4 31.48 34.09 -21.48
C ILE A 4 32.96 33.72 -21.62
N ASP A 5 33.73 33.94 -20.55
CA ASP A 5 35.12 33.51 -20.48
C ASP A 5 35.18 32.02 -20.12
N PHE A 6 35.31 31.17 -21.14
CA PHE A 6 35.38 29.72 -21.01
C PHE A 6 36.66 29.22 -20.30
N ASN A 7 37.63 30.10 -20.01
CA ASN A 7 38.82 29.75 -19.24
C ASN A 7 38.61 29.85 -17.73
N SER A 8 37.49 30.40 -17.25
CA SER A 8 37.24 30.51 -15.82
C SER A 8 36.77 29.15 -15.27
N GLN A 9 37.52 28.64 -14.29
CA GLN A 9 37.16 27.43 -13.54
C GLN A 9 35.80 27.60 -12.81
N GLU A 10 35.43 28.84 -12.48
CA GLU A 10 34.13 29.23 -11.92
C GLU A 10 32.99 28.97 -12.91
N ALA A 11 33.17 29.27 -14.20
CA ALA A 11 32.15 29.02 -15.22
C ALA A 11 31.85 27.52 -15.32
N TRP A 12 32.85 26.64 -15.22
CA TRP A 12 32.62 25.19 -15.20
C TRP A 12 32.01 24.69 -13.87
N SER A 13 32.39 25.29 -12.74
CA SER A 13 31.80 24.98 -11.42
C SER A 13 30.32 25.33 -11.35
N ASP A 14 29.95 26.56 -11.71
CA ASP A 14 28.55 27.02 -11.66
C ASP A 14 27.65 26.25 -12.62
N LEU A 15 28.26 25.72 -13.67
CA LEU A 15 27.64 24.92 -14.71
C LEU A 15 27.44 23.48 -14.22
N LEU A 16 28.43 22.86 -13.56
CA LEU A 16 28.26 21.56 -12.90
C LEU A 16 27.28 21.61 -11.70
N ARG A 17 27.12 22.76 -11.03
CA ARG A 17 26.07 22.97 -10.02
C ARG A 17 24.65 22.91 -10.58
N GLY A 18 24.47 23.01 -11.90
CA GLY A 18 23.17 22.90 -12.55
C GLY A 18 22.62 21.47 -12.61
N VAL A 19 23.49 20.45 -12.51
CA VAL A 19 23.10 19.04 -12.50
C VAL A 19 22.91 18.60 -11.06
N ASP A 20 21.65 18.54 -10.64
CA ASP A 20 21.29 18.27 -9.25
C ASP A 20 21.22 16.76 -8.98
N LEU A 21 22.39 16.13 -8.89
CA LEU A 21 22.51 14.70 -8.58
C LEU A 21 22.31 14.43 -7.08
N GLU A 22 22.51 15.44 -6.22
CA GLU A 22 22.39 15.33 -4.77
C GLU A 22 20.93 15.38 -4.29
N SER A 23 20.00 15.97 -5.08
CA SER A 23 18.57 15.95 -4.79
C SER A 23 17.84 14.69 -5.27
N LEU A 24 18.52 13.80 -5.99
CA LEU A 24 17.95 12.50 -6.31
C LEU A 24 17.71 11.74 -5.00
N PRO A 25 16.45 11.37 -4.68
CA PRO A 25 16.18 10.64 -3.45
C PRO A 25 17.04 9.37 -3.43
N PRO A 26 17.55 8.97 -2.25
CA PRO A 26 18.52 7.88 -2.12
C PRO A 26 18.02 6.64 -2.86
N THR A 27 18.72 6.35 -3.96
CA THR A 27 18.53 5.29 -4.96
C THR A 27 17.17 4.58 -4.99
N THR A 28 16.53 4.72 -6.15
CA THR A 28 15.40 3.95 -6.71
C THR A 28 15.48 2.42 -6.59
N GLN A 29 16.57 1.85 -6.07
CA GLN A 29 16.61 0.44 -5.66
C GLN A 29 15.51 0.10 -4.63
N ASN A 30 14.99 1.06 -3.88
CA ASN A 30 13.82 0.84 -3.02
C ASN A 30 12.46 1.00 -3.70
N LEU A 31 12.40 1.54 -4.93
CA LEU A 31 11.16 1.84 -5.67
C LEU A 31 10.62 0.63 -6.45
N THR A 32 11.44 -0.40 -6.68
CA THR A 32 10.90 -1.72 -7.01
C THR A 32 10.31 -2.27 -5.72
N SER A 33 8.99 -2.13 -5.57
CA SER A 33 8.16 -2.76 -4.55
C SER A 33 8.79 -4.07 -4.11
N ALA A 34 9.07 -4.23 -2.81
CA ALA A 34 9.57 -5.49 -2.25
C ALA A 34 8.88 -6.66 -2.95
N ASP A 35 9.65 -7.47 -3.69
CA ASP A 35 9.12 -8.43 -4.66
C ASP A 35 8.11 -9.34 -3.99
N PHE A 36 6.83 -8.98 -4.08
CA PHE A 36 5.74 -9.86 -3.72
C PHE A 36 5.73 -10.94 -4.79
N GLY A 37 6.42 -12.03 -4.49
CA GLY A 37 6.67 -13.09 -5.44
C GLY A 37 5.49 -14.05 -5.54
N VAL A 38 5.59 -14.99 -6.48
CA VAL A 38 4.67 -16.13 -6.58
C VAL A 38 4.65 -16.92 -5.26
N ASP A 39 5.80 -17.05 -4.60
CA ASP A 39 5.91 -17.75 -3.32
C ASP A 39 5.10 -17.06 -2.21
N ASP A 40 5.12 -15.72 -2.15
CA ASP A 40 4.31 -14.94 -1.21
C ASP A 40 2.82 -15.13 -1.47
N LEU A 41 2.41 -15.16 -2.75
CA LEU A 41 1.02 -15.39 -3.13
C LEU A 41 0.55 -16.80 -2.75
N VAL A 42 1.32 -17.82 -3.10
CA VAL A 42 1.03 -19.22 -2.76
C VAL A 42 0.91 -19.38 -1.24
N LEU A 43 1.86 -18.81 -0.50
CA LEU A 43 1.80 -18.87 0.96
C LEU A 43 0.59 -18.11 1.52
N SER A 44 0.26 -16.95 0.95
CA SER A 44 -0.92 -16.19 1.37
C SER A 44 -2.20 -17.00 1.17
N VAL A 45 -2.31 -17.74 0.06
CA VAL A 45 -3.43 -18.66 -0.20
C VAL A 45 -3.48 -19.77 0.85
N LEU A 46 -2.33 -20.39 1.17
CA LEU A 46 -2.25 -21.47 2.16
C LEU A 46 -2.63 -20.98 3.56
N ILE A 47 -2.09 -19.84 3.99
CA ILE A 47 -2.39 -19.22 5.29
C ILE A 47 -3.88 -18.84 5.36
N GLY A 48 -4.41 -18.16 4.33
CA GLY A 48 -5.82 -17.79 4.26
C GLY A 48 -6.75 -19.00 4.30
N SER A 49 -6.40 -20.06 3.58
CA SER A 49 -7.11 -21.34 3.59
C SER A 49 -7.09 -22.01 4.96
N ALA A 50 -5.95 -22.00 5.66
CA ALA A 50 -5.85 -22.52 7.03
C ALA A 50 -6.77 -21.75 7.99
N GLY A 51 -6.85 -20.42 7.88
CA GLY A 51 -7.79 -19.60 8.62
C GLY A 51 -9.25 -19.95 8.35
N ALA A 52 -9.60 -20.11 7.07
CA ALA A 52 -10.96 -20.50 6.65
C ALA A 52 -11.35 -21.88 7.19
N LEU A 53 -10.48 -22.89 7.01
CA LEU A 53 -10.70 -24.24 7.51
C LEU A 53 -10.80 -24.30 9.03
N SER A 54 -9.98 -23.50 9.74
CA SER A 54 -10.06 -23.36 11.20
C SER A 54 -11.42 -22.81 11.65
N SER A 55 -11.92 -21.76 11.00
CA SER A 55 -13.27 -21.23 11.29
C SER A 55 -14.34 -22.31 11.07
N ILE A 56 -14.28 -23.04 9.94
CA ILE A 56 -15.22 -24.14 9.63
C ILE A 56 -15.16 -25.24 10.71
N ALA A 57 -13.95 -25.66 11.11
CA ALA A 57 -13.74 -26.69 12.11
C ALA A 57 -14.29 -26.28 13.49
N LEU A 58 -14.19 -24.99 13.85
CA LEU A 58 -14.69 -24.43 15.10
C LEU A 58 -16.21 -24.21 15.12
N ALA A 59 -16.91 -24.38 14.00
CA ALA A 59 -18.36 -24.17 13.93
C ALA A 59 -19.17 -25.09 14.85
N LYS A 60 -18.91 -26.42 14.82
CA LYS A 60 -19.63 -27.38 15.66
C LYS A 60 -19.27 -27.24 17.16
N PRO A 61 -17.97 -27.14 17.54
CA PRO A 61 -17.58 -26.89 18.93
C PRO A 61 -18.17 -25.59 19.48
N GLY A 62 -18.18 -24.51 18.68
CA GLY A 62 -18.77 -23.23 19.10
C GLY A 62 -20.26 -23.35 19.40
N VAL A 63 -21.04 -23.96 18.51
CA VAL A 63 -22.48 -24.19 18.74
C VAL A 63 -22.72 -25.07 19.97
N HIS A 64 -21.88 -26.08 20.20
CA HIS A 64 -21.96 -26.92 21.40
C HIS A 64 -21.67 -26.14 22.67
N LEU A 65 -20.64 -25.28 22.66
CA LEU A 65 -20.31 -24.39 23.76
C LEU A 65 -21.47 -23.44 24.06
N HIS A 66 -22.04 -22.81 23.04
CA HIS A 66 -23.20 -21.94 23.16
C HIS A 66 -24.41 -22.66 23.80
N LYS A 67 -24.71 -23.89 23.37
CA LYS A 67 -25.79 -24.70 23.95
C LYS A 67 -25.56 -25.03 25.43
N LYS A 68 -24.32 -25.35 25.81
CA LYS A 68 -23.96 -25.59 27.22
C LYS A 68 -24.06 -24.31 28.04
N ALA A 69 -23.57 -23.19 27.50
CA ALA A 69 -23.64 -21.90 28.15
C ALA A 69 -25.10 -21.51 28.43
N HIS A 70 -25.99 -21.68 27.45
CA HIS A 70 -27.42 -21.42 27.59
C HIS A 70 -28.10 -22.22 28.73
N GLN A 71 -27.54 -23.36 29.15
CA GLN A 71 -28.05 -24.16 30.26
C GLN A 71 -27.49 -23.76 31.64
N SER A 72 -26.49 -22.86 31.68
CA SER A 72 -25.88 -22.39 32.92
C SER A 72 -26.73 -21.31 33.58
N GLU A 73 -26.96 -21.38 34.89
CA GLU A 73 -27.66 -20.30 35.62
C GLU A 73 -26.84 -19.00 35.70
N TYR A 74 -25.50 -19.10 35.66
CA TYR A 74 -24.61 -17.95 35.87
C TYR A 74 -24.09 -17.32 34.56
N PHE A 75 -24.08 -18.10 33.48
CA PHE A 75 -23.56 -17.69 32.17
C PHE A 75 -24.53 -17.94 31.02
N GLY A 76 -25.70 -18.50 31.33
CA GLY A 76 -26.76 -18.77 30.38
C GLY A 76 -27.73 -17.61 30.27
N HIS A 77 -28.01 -17.29 29.04
CA HIS A 77 -28.97 -16.28 28.59
C HIS A 77 -30.37 -16.84 28.39
N GLY A 78 -30.60 -18.13 28.67
CA GLY A 78 -31.93 -18.75 28.57
C GLY A 78 -33.01 -18.10 29.46
N ASN A 79 -32.61 -17.36 30.50
CA ASN A 79 -33.50 -16.59 31.36
C ASN A 79 -33.38 -15.06 31.14
N ALA A 80 -32.54 -14.61 30.20
CA ALA A 80 -32.39 -13.20 29.91
C ALA A 80 -33.70 -12.66 29.32
N PRO A 81 -34.23 -11.53 29.83
CA PRO A 81 -35.45 -10.91 29.29
C PRO A 81 -35.37 -10.67 27.78
N VAL A 82 -34.15 -10.45 27.28
CA VAL A 82 -33.79 -10.20 25.88
C VAL A 82 -34.18 -11.34 24.93
N ASP A 83 -34.02 -12.59 25.38
CA ASP A 83 -34.28 -13.78 24.56
C ASP A 83 -35.74 -14.27 24.63
N SER A 84 -36.57 -13.62 25.46
CA SER A 84 -38.00 -13.95 25.58
C SER A 84 -38.80 -13.62 24.31
N VAL A 85 -38.27 -12.73 23.46
CA VAL A 85 -38.91 -12.34 22.21
C VAL A 85 -38.55 -13.31 21.09
N ARG A 86 -39.55 -14.02 20.56
CA ARG A 86 -39.36 -15.03 19.52
C ARG A 86 -39.07 -14.43 18.15
N GLY A 87 -38.26 -15.14 17.35
CA GLY A 87 -37.98 -14.87 15.93
C GLY A 87 -36.60 -14.25 15.69
N TYR A 88 -35.90 -14.60 14.61
CA TYR A 88 -34.48 -14.25 14.43
C TYR A 88 -34.16 -12.74 14.40
N LEU A 89 -35.16 -11.89 14.18
CA LEU A 89 -35.05 -10.43 14.23
C LEU A 89 -34.99 -9.86 15.65
N HIS A 90 -35.28 -10.64 16.69
CA HIS A 90 -35.08 -10.18 18.07
C HIS A 90 -33.62 -9.70 18.25
N ARG A 91 -32.68 -10.33 17.55
CA ARG A 91 -31.27 -9.95 17.53
C ARG A 91 -31.04 -8.53 16.98
N LEU A 92 -31.85 -8.06 16.04
CA LEU A 92 -31.77 -6.70 15.49
C LEU A 92 -32.49 -5.66 16.36
N ARG A 93 -33.39 -6.11 17.25
CA ARG A 93 -34.23 -5.24 18.08
C ARG A 93 -33.63 -5.07 19.48
N PHE A 94 -33.40 -6.18 20.17
CA PHE A 94 -33.14 -6.17 21.61
C PHE A 94 -31.63 -6.23 21.88
N GLY A 95 -30.90 -5.17 21.52
CA GLY A 95 -29.52 -4.91 21.99
C GLY A 95 -28.49 -6.02 21.81
N HIS A 96 -28.64 -6.90 20.80
CA HIS A 96 -27.52 -7.72 20.34
C HIS A 96 -26.58 -6.94 19.39
N ASP A 97 -26.98 -5.73 19.01
CA ASP A 97 -26.13 -4.77 18.32
C ASP A 97 -25.35 -3.93 19.34
N ILE A 98 -24.02 -3.99 19.24
CA ILE A 98 -23.11 -3.25 20.14
C ILE A 98 -23.31 -1.72 20.05
N LEU A 99 -23.82 -1.20 18.93
CA LEU A 99 -24.09 0.23 18.75
C LEU A 99 -25.48 0.65 19.24
N ASN A 100 -26.35 -0.29 19.62
CA ASN A 100 -27.63 0.00 20.28
C ASN A 100 -27.75 -0.71 21.64
N PRO A 101 -26.87 -0.40 22.62
CA PRO A 101 -26.84 -1.09 23.90
C PRO A 101 -28.01 -0.70 24.83
N GLN A 102 -28.66 0.44 24.58
CA GLN A 102 -29.55 1.10 25.54
C GLN A 102 -30.78 0.26 25.89
N GLU A 103 -31.37 -0.43 24.92
CA GLU A 103 -32.58 -1.23 25.12
C GLU A 103 -32.33 -2.43 26.05
N VAL A 104 -31.14 -3.02 26.04
CA VAL A 104 -30.80 -4.21 26.84
C VAL A 104 -30.07 -3.85 28.12
N PHE A 105 -29.21 -2.84 28.07
CA PHE A 105 -28.47 -2.41 29.24
C PHE A 105 -29.42 -1.99 30.37
N ASN A 106 -30.48 -1.23 30.06
CA ASN A 106 -31.44 -0.79 31.05
C ASN A 106 -32.23 -1.97 31.65
N LEU A 107 -32.68 -2.91 30.80
CA LEU A 107 -33.40 -4.12 31.24
C LEU A 107 -32.52 -5.01 32.14
N ASN A 108 -31.25 -5.20 31.79
CA ASN A 108 -30.32 -5.99 32.59
C ASN A 108 -29.91 -5.26 33.87
N ALA A 109 -29.68 -3.95 33.82
CA ALA A 109 -29.35 -3.15 35.01
C ALA A 109 -30.46 -3.21 36.06
N GLU A 110 -31.73 -3.12 35.61
CA GLU A 110 -32.90 -3.29 36.46
C GLU A 110 -33.00 -4.71 37.02
N HIS A 111 -32.87 -5.74 36.17
CA HIS A 111 -32.96 -7.14 36.58
C HIS A 111 -31.88 -7.55 37.59
N TYR A 112 -30.63 -7.10 37.41
CA TYR A 112 -29.50 -7.44 38.28
C TYR A 112 -29.26 -6.45 39.43
N GLY A 113 -30.07 -5.40 39.53
CA GLY A 113 -29.99 -4.36 40.57
C GLY A 113 -28.70 -3.53 40.56
N SER A 114 -27.92 -3.59 39.48
CA SER A 114 -26.65 -2.87 39.35
C SER A 114 -26.29 -2.63 37.88
N PRO A 115 -26.00 -1.37 37.48
CA PRO A 115 -25.56 -1.06 36.12
C PRO A 115 -24.32 -1.84 35.67
N MET A 116 -23.32 -2.01 36.54
CA MET A 116 -22.08 -2.73 36.20
C MET A 116 -22.32 -4.24 36.01
N LYS A 117 -23.19 -4.84 36.82
CA LYS A 117 -23.59 -6.25 36.64
C LYS A 117 -24.42 -6.42 35.37
N GLY A 118 -25.30 -5.47 35.08
CA GLY A 118 -26.07 -5.44 33.83
C GLY A 118 -25.18 -5.35 32.59
N LEU A 119 -24.14 -4.49 32.62
CA LEU A 119 -23.14 -4.40 31.55
C LEU A 119 -22.38 -5.72 31.38
N ALA A 120 -21.88 -6.29 32.48
CA ALA A 120 -21.12 -7.54 32.43
C ALA A 120 -21.97 -8.72 31.89
N ALA A 121 -23.22 -8.82 32.33
CA ALA A 121 -24.18 -9.80 31.83
C ALA A 121 -24.44 -9.62 30.33
N TRP A 122 -24.64 -8.36 29.89
CA TRP A 122 -24.82 -8.05 28.47
C TRP A 122 -23.58 -8.38 27.61
N LEU A 123 -22.37 -8.04 28.06
CA LEU A 123 -21.14 -8.39 27.35
C LEU A 123 -20.92 -9.90 27.28
N SER A 124 -21.21 -10.62 28.39
CA SER A 124 -21.17 -12.08 28.41
C SER A 124 -22.16 -12.69 27.42
N HIS A 125 -23.37 -12.13 27.33
CA HIS A 125 -24.40 -12.52 26.37
C HIS A 125 -23.93 -12.34 24.92
N LEU A 126 -23.42 -11.15 24.56
CA LEU A 126 -22.86 -10.88 23.23
C LEU A 126 -21.71 -11.84 22.88
N PHE A 127 -20.84 -12.11 23.87
CA PHE A 127 -19.74 -13.06 23.69
C PHE A 127 -20.27 -14.46 23.39
N MET A 128 -21.24 -14.96 24.15
CA MET A 128 -21.85 -16.28 23.92
C MET A 128 -22.54 -16.33 22.56
N ASP A 129 -23.27 -15.28 22.18
CA ASP A 129 -23.93 -15.17 20.89
C ASP A 129 -22.99 -15.27 19.70
N SER A 130 -21.74 -14.83 19.85
CA SER A 130 -20.72 -15.02 18.82
C SER A 130 -20.45 -16.51 18.53
N PHE A 131 -20.70 -17.42 19.49
CA PHE A 131 -20.58 -18.87 19.32
C PHE A 131 -21.89 -19.55 18.89
N SER A 132 -22.99 -18.82 18.78
CA SER A 132 -24.25 -19.35 18.27
C SER A 132 -24.16 -19.68 16.77
N LYS A 133 -25.18 -20.36 16.23
CA LYS A 133 -25.24 -20.62 14.78
C LYS A 133 -25.46 -19.32 14.01
N GLU A 134 -26.29 -18.46 14.59
CA GLU A 134 -26.68 -17.14 14.10
C GLU A 134 -25.47 -16.18 14.07
N GLY A 135 -24.69 -16.14 15.16
CA GLY A 135 -23.68 -15.13 15.39
C GLY A 135 -24.25 -13.87 16.04
N MET A 136 -23.35 -12.93 16.36
CA MET A 136 -23.71 -11.59 16.81
C MET A 136 -24.00 -10.71 15.58
N PRO A 137 -25.04 -9.88 15.56
CA PRO A 137 -25.27 -8.93 14.47
C PRO A 137 -24.06 -8.02 14.23
N LEU A 138 -23.86 -7.59 12.98
CA LEU A 138 -22.87 -6.56 12.67
C LEU A 138 -23.17 -5.28 13.47
N PRO A 139 -22.14 -4.56 13.95
CA PRO A 139 -22.32 -3.24 14.55
C PRO A 139 -23.10 -2.30 13.63
N GLY A 140 -24.19 -1.72 14.13
CA GLY A 140 -25.07 -0.80 13.40
C GLY A 140 -26.14 -1.49 12.53
N SER A 141 -26.20 -2.82 12.52
CA SER A 141 -27.26 -3.57 11.81
C SER A 141 -28.68 -3.24 12.32
N SER A 142 -28.84 -2.83 13.58
CA SER A 142 -30.14 -2.43 14.14
C SER A 142 -30.73 -1.19 13.46
N TYR A 143 -29.90 -0.30 12.91
CA TYR A 143 -30.38 0.90 12.19
C TYR A 143 -31.02 0.57 10.84
N PHE A 144 -30.71 -0.60 10.26
CA PHE A 144 -31.32 -1.07 9.02
C PHE A 144 -32.60 -1.88 9.26
N ARG A 145 -33.02 -2.05 10.50
CA ARG A 145 -34.22 -2.82 10.87
C ARG A 145 -35.46 -2.35 10.13
N ASP A 146 -35.79 -1.06 10.23
CA ASP A 146 -37.02 -0.52 9.66
C ASP A 146 -37.03 -0.65 8.13
N TYR A 147 -35.84 -0.58 7.51
CA TYR A 147 -35.68 -0.87 6.09
C TYR A 147 -35.98 -2.34 5.75
N PHE A 148 -35.46 -3.30 6.52
CA PHE A 148 -35.74 -4.72 6.29
C PHE A 148 -37.20 -5.08 6.58
N GLU A 149 -37.82 -4.49 7.60
CA GLU A 149 -39.23 -4.73 7.91
C GLU A 149 -40.16 -4.20 6.81
N LYS A 150 -39.81 -3.07 6.19
CA LYS A 150 -40.60 -2.46 5.12
C LYS A 150 -40.40 -3.13 3.75
N ASN A 151 -39.17 -3.54 3.41
CA ASN A 151 -38.83 -4.03 2.07
C ASN A 151 -38.80 -5.56 1.96
N GLY A 152 -39.18 -6.27 3.02
CA GLY A 152 -39.03 -7.71 3.11
C GLY A 152 -37.70 -8.09 3.72
N LEU A 153 -37.75 -9.06 4.62
CA LEU A 153 -36.58 -9.47 5.39
C LEU A 153 -35.59 -10.20 4.48
N PRO A 154 -34.28 -9.95 4.65
CA PRO A 154 -33.30 -10.82 4.03
C PRO A 154 -33.56 -12.25 4.50
N ASP A 155 -33.44 -13.20 3.58
CA ASP A 155 -33.50 -14.62 3.90
C ASP A 155 -32.59 -14.89 5.11
N LYS A 156 -33.09 -15.69 6.05
CA LYS A 156 -32.39 -16.01 7.30
C LYS A 156 -30.96 -16.49 7.02
N GLU A 157 -30.77 -17.25 5.95
CA GLU A 157 -29.43 -17.68 5.54
C GLU A 157 -28.53 -16.51 5.11
N VAL A 158 -29.05 -15.57 4.33
CA VAL A 158 -28.31 -14.37 3.88
C VAL A 158 -27.92 -13.53 5.09
N TYR A 159 -28.85 -13.30 6.02
CA TYR A 159 -28.58 -12.58 7.26
C TYR A 159 -27.47 -13.26 8.07
N GLN A 160 -27.57 -14.57 8.33
CA GLN A 160 -26.56 -15.33 9.08
C GLN A 160 -25.21 -15.46 8.37
N LYS A 161 -25.17 -15.35 7.04
CA LYS A 161 -23.93 -15.42 6.27
C LYS A 161 -23.23 -14.08 6.25
N TYR A 162 -23.95 -13.00 5.97
CA TYR A 162 -23.34 -11.71 5.64
C TYR A 162 -23.53 -10.63 6.70
N LEU A 163 -24.52 -10.73 7.61
CA LEU A 163 -24.85 -9.63 8.53
C LEU A 163 -24.54 -9.95 9.99
N THR A 164 -23.70 -10.96 10.23
CA THR A 164 -23.34 -11.42 11.58
C THR A 164 -21.85 -11.72 11.69
N ILE A 165 -21.28 -11.46 12.87
CA ILE A 165 -19.92 -11.81 13.28
C ILE A 165 -19.99 -13.07 14.16
N LYS A 166 -19.10 -14.02 13.91
CA LYS A 166 -19.01 -15.27 14.68
C LYS A 166 -17.64 -15.40 15.34
N GLY A 167 -17.59 -15.92 16.56
CA GLY A 167 -16.36 -16.11 17.33
C GLY A 167 -15.36 -17.02 16.61
N ARG A 168 -15.84 -18.01 15.84
CA ARG A 168 -15.00 -18.86 14.98
C ARG A 168 -14.28 -18.10 13.87
N ASP A 169 -14.90 -17.05 13.32
CA ASP A 169 -14.30 -16.21 12.27
C ASP A 169 -13.22 -15.30 12.84
N ILE A 170 -13.41 -14.83 14.09
CA ILE A 170 -12.38 -14.12 14.86
C ILE A 170 -11.19 -15.04 15.09
N ALA A 171 -11.41 -16.26 15.58
CA ALA A 171 -10.35 -17.24 15.81
C ALA A 171 -9.59 -17.60 14.52
N GLY A 172 -10.30 -17.82 13.41
CA GLY A 172 -9.70 -18.05 12.10
C GLY A 172 -8.83 -16.87 11.64
N SER A 173 -9.30 -15.64 11.83
CA SER A 173 -8.54 -14.42 11.50
C SER A 173 -7.29 -14.24 12.38
N MET A 174 -7.39 -14.56 13.67
CA MET A 174 -6.25 -14.54 14.59
C MET A 174 -5.18 -15.56 14.19
N LEU A 175 -5.60 -16.75 13.75
CA LEU A 175 -4.68 -17.76 13.23
C LEU A 175 -3.94 -17.25 11.99
N VAL A 176 -4.65 -16.61 11.05
CA VAL A 176 -4.05 -15.98 9.86
C VAL A 176 -2.98 -14.97 10.27
N GLU A 177 -3.30 -14.02 11.15
CA GLU A 177 -2.32 -13.02 11.62
C GLU A 177 -1.12 -13.66 12.34
N GLY A 178 -1.35 -14.70 13.14
CA GLY A 178 -0.27 -15.46 13.79
C GLY A 178 0.68 -16.11 12.79
N LEU A 179 0.12 -16.75 11.75
CA LEU A 179 0.91 -17.40 10.68
C LEU A 179 1.65 -16.39 9.81
N ILE A 180 1.04 -15.24 9.49
CA ILE A 180 1.70 -14.15 8.77
C ILE A 180 2.88 -13.61 9.56
N LYS A 181 2.69 -13.32 10.85
CA LYS A 181 3.77 -12.85 11.73
C LYS A 181 4.90 -13.86 11.82
N LEU A 182 4.58 -15.14 11.96
CA LEU A 182 5.57 -16.22 11.96
C LEU A 182 6.34 -16.23 10.63
N TYR A 183 5.64 -16.21 9.50
CA TYR A 183 6.25 -16.17 8.17
C TYR A 183 7.22 -15.00 8.00
N LEU A 184 6.74 -13.78 8.27
CA LEU A 184 7.54 -12.57 8.14
C LEU A 184 8.73 -12.59 9.11
N SER A 185 8.57 -13.12 10.32
CA SER A 185 9.68 -13.22 11.29
C SER A 185 10.79 -14.16 10.83
N VAL A 186 10.48 -15.16 10.00
CA VAL A 186 11.47 -16.06 9.41
C VAL A 186 12.14 -15.41 8.21
N HIS A 187 11.36 -14.74 7.34
CA HIS A 187 11.85 -14.20 6.06
C HIS A 187 12.51 -12.82 6.16
N THR A 188 12.24 -12.04 7.22
CA THR A 188 12.80 -10.68 7.37
C THR A 188 14.08 -10.66 8.21
N LYS A 189 14.54 -11.80 8.75
CA LYS A 189 15.83 -11.90 9.46
C LYS A 189 16.97 -11.59 8.48
N GLY A 190 17.54 -10.38 8.58
CA GLY A 190 18.68 -9.94 7.78
C GLY A 190 18.38 -8.88 6.71
N CYS A 191 17.12 -8.44 6.56
CA CYS A 191 16.77 -7.35 5.66
C CYS A 191 16.63 -6.01 6.43
N ASP A 192 17.63 -5.15 6.33
CA ASP A 192 17.71 -3.86 7.05
C ASP A 192 16.70 -2.80 6.58
N SER A 193 16.07 -2.96 5.42
CA SER A 193 15.16 -1.94 4.89
C SER A 193 13.76 -2.05 5.51
N LYS A 194 13.51 -1.24 6.55
CA LYS A 194 12.18 -1.06 7.18
C LYS A 194 11.04 -0.84 6.17
N GLN A 195 11.30 -0.13 5.06
CA GLN A 195 10.27 0.25 4.09
C GLN A 195 9.85 -0.89 3.14
N ARG A 196 10.79 -1.67 2.60
CA ARG A 196 10.45 -2.85 1.76
C ARG A 196 9.63 -3.88 2.54
N ASN A 197 9.95 -4.09 3.81
CA ASN A 197 9.22 -5.03 4.65
C ASN A 197 7.74 -4.61 4.81
N SER A 198 7.42 -3.30 4.79
CA SER A 198 6.07 -2.79 4.99
C SER A 198 5.11 -3.07 3.82
N THR A 199 5.56 -2.89 2.56
CA THR A 199 4.72 -3.16 1.39
C THR A 199 4.46 -4.66 1.22
N ARG A 200 5.50 -5.50 1.36
CA ARG A 200 5.37 -6.96 1.30
C ARG A 200 4.47 -7.50 2.42
N GLU A 201 4.66 -7.03 3.65
CA GLU A 201 3.80 -7.37 4.80
C GLU A 201 2.34 -7.02 4.52
N SER A 202 2.07 -5.83 3.97
CA SER A 202 0.71 -5.39 3.64
C SER A 202 0.10 -6.24 2.52
N ALA A 203 0.88 -6.63 1.51
CA ALA A 203 0.42 -7.51 0.43
C ALA A 203 0.06 -8.91 0.95
N VAL A 204 0.97 -9.53 1.72
CA VAL A 204 0.72 -10.85 2.33
C VAL A 204 -0.51 -10.82 3.23
N ARG A 205 -0.67 -9.78 4.07
CA ARG A 205 -1.88 -9.58 4.88
C ARG A 205 -3.14 -9.45 4.04
N PHE A 206 -3.12 -8.60 3.02
CA PHE A 206 -4.27 -8.39 2.14
C PHE A 206 -4.73 -9.70 1.52
N PHE A 207 -3.84 -10.39 0.80
CA PHE A 207 -4.20 -11.63 0.11
C PHE A 207 -4.60 -12.74 1.08
N SER A 208 -3.86 -12.93 2.18
CA SER A 208 -4.19 -13.98 3.16
C SER A 208 -5.58 -13.80 3.76
N HIS A 209 -5.93 -12.57 4.16
CA HIS A 209 -7.25 -12.29 4.71
C HIS A 209 -8.35 -12.31 3.64
N SER A 210 -8.09 -11.84 2.41
CA SER A 210 -9.03 -12.01 1.30
C SER A 210 -9.33 -13.48 1.04
N PHE A 211 -8.32 -14.34 0.99
CA PHE A 211 -8.51 -15.79 0.86
C PHE A 211 -9.24 -16.39 2.07
N CYS A 212 -9.02 -15.89 3.27
CA CYS A 212 -9.78 -16.34 4.45
C CYS A 212 -11.28 -16.03 4.31
N VAL A 213 -11.64 -14.86 3.77
CA VAL A 213 -13.03 -14.48 3.49
C VAL A 213 -13.65 -15.33 2.38
N PHE A 214 -13.03 -15.35 1.19
CA PHE A 214 -13.58 -16.05 0.03
C PHE A 214 -13.51 -17.57 0.17
N GLY A 215 -12.44 -18.09 0.77
CA GLY A 215 -12.29 -19.51 1.11
C GLY A 215 -13.32 -19.94 2.14
N GLY A 216 -13.56 -19.13 3.17
CA GLY A 216 -14.62 -19.38 4.16
C GLY A 216 -16.00 -19.45 3.51
N LEU A 217 -16.32 -18.56 2.58
CA LEU A 217 -17.60 -18.56 1.86
C LEU A 217 -17.74 -19.73 0.87
N SER A 218 -16.64 -20.10 0.19
CA SER A 218 -16.67 -21.09 -0.90
C SER A 218 -16.55 -22.54 -0.42
N LEU A 219 -15.74 -22.78 0.61
CA LEU A 219 -15.46 -24.13 1.13
C LEU A 219 -16.48 -24.57 2.19
N SER A 220 -17.20 -23.63 2.80
CA SER A 220 -18.17 -23.95 3.84
C SER A 220 -19.43 -24.61 3.27
N PRO A 221 -19.97 -25.65 3.94
CA PRO A 221 -21.34 -26.07 3.71
C PRO A 221 -22.29 -24.87 3.84
N LYS A 222 -23.34 -24.83 3.00
CA LYS A 222 -24.31 -23.70 2.97
C LYS A 222 -24.84 -23.31 4.36
N SER A 223 -24.98 -24.27 5.27
CA SER A 223 -25.50 -24.07 6.62
C SER A 223 -24.52 -23.48 7.63
N ILE A 224 -23.23 -23.39 7.29
CA ILE A 224 -22.15 -22.94 8.17
C ILE A 224 -21.36 -21.78 7.55
N ALA A 225 -21.55 -21.48 6.26
CA ALA A 225 -20.89 -20.34 5.63
C ALA A 225 -21.10 -19.03 6.41
N SER A 226 -20.03 -18.24 6.53
CA SER A 226 -20.06 -16.88 7.05
C SER A 226 -19.02 -16.03 6.33
N ALA A 227 -19.37 -14.76 6.12
CA ALA A 227 -18.43 -13.74 5.72
C ALA A 227 -17.55 -13.43 6.94
N ASN A 228 -16.26 -13.75 6.85
CA ASN A 228 -15.31 -13.52 7.93
C ASN A 228 -15.00 -12.01 8.05
N TRP A 229 -15.91 -11.26 8.68
CA TRP A 229 -15.82 -9.81 8.85
C TRP A 229 -14.53 -9.31 9.52
N PRO A 230 -13.99 -9.98 10.56
CA PRO A 230 -12.68 -9.64 11.10
C PRO A 230 -11.59 -9.65 10.02
N SER A 231 -11.56 -10.67 9.16
CA SER A 231 -10.64 -10.70 8.01
C SER A 231 -10.92 -9.62 6.97
N VAL A 232 -12.19 -9.26 6.72
CA VAL A 232 -12.53 -8.11 5.84
C VAL A 232 -11.90 -6.83 6.37
N GLY A 233 -12.02 -6.56 7.68
CA GLY A 233 -11.43 -5.37 8.31
C GLY A 233 -9.90 -5.33 8.18
N LEU A 234 -9.23 -6.45 8.47
CA LEU A 234 -7.78 -6.58 8.35
C LEU A 234 -7.29 -6.45 6.90
N ALA A 235 -7.98 -7.09 5.94
CA ALA A 235 -7.69 -6.96 4.51
C ALA A 235 -7.87 -5.50 4.05
N SER A 236 -8.93 -4.82 4.48
CA SER A 236 -9.20 -3.42 4.11
C SER A 236 -8.12 -2.49 4.62
N ASN A 237 -7.67 -2.68 5.87
CA ASN A 237 -6.56 -1.90 6.42
C ASN A 237 -5.25 -2.15 5.65
N ALA A 238 -4.96 -3.42 5.32
CA ALA A 238 -3.78 -3.76 4.53
C ALA A 238 -3.82 -3.17 3.11
N LEU A 239 -4.99 -3.18 2.46
CA LEU A 239 -5.21 -2.53 1.17
C LEU A 239 -4.97 -1.02 1.25
N PHE A 240 -5.47 -0.35 2.30
CA PHE A 240 -5.22 1.06 2.51
C PHE A 240 -3.73 1.37 2.63
N HIS A 241 -2.96 0.56 3.35
CA HIS A 241 -1.51 0.69 3.43
C HIS A 241 -0.82 0.49 2.07
N LEU A 242 -1.24 -0.50 1.26
CA LEU A 242 -0.73 -0.70 -0.09
C LEU A 242 -0.97 0.52 -0.99
N LEU A 243 -2.21 1.03 -0.99
CA LEU A 243 -2.57 2.22 -1.78
C LEU A 243 -1.77 3.44 -1.34
N LYS A 244 -1.63 3.65 -0.02
CA LYS A 244 -0.84 4.74 0.53
C LYS A 244 0.64 4.65 0.09
N ASN A 245 1.23 3.47 0.18
CA ASN A 245 2.62 3.25 -0.25
C ASN A 245 2.77 3.50 -1.76
N GLN A 246 1.87 2.96 -2.58
CA GLN A 246 1.86 3.19 -4.03
C GLN A 246 1.74 4.67 -4.40
N MET A 247 0.89 5.44 -3.70
CA MET A 247 0.78 6.89 -3.92
C MET A 247 2.07 7.62 -3.54
N THR A 248 2.73 7.24 -2.45
CA THR A 248 4.04 7.81 -2.07
C THR A 248 5.11 7.49 -3.10
N ASP A 249 5.20 6.24 -3.54
CA ASP A 249 6.17 5.80 -4.54
C ASP A 249 5.94 6.50 -5.88
N SER A 250 4.67 6.68 -6.28
CA SER A 250 4.30 7.43 -7.49
C SER A 250 4.74 8.90 -7.43
N LYS A 251 4.56 9.56 -6.28
CA LYS A 251 5.02 10.95 -6.08
C LYS A 251 6.53 11.07 -6.11
N GLN A 252 7.25 10.09 -5.54
CA GLN A 252 8.71 10.06 -5.60
C GLN A 252 9.20 9.84 -7.03
N LEU A 253 8.55 8.95 -7.78
CA LEU A 253 8.87 8.73 -9.19
C LEU A 253 8.64 9.98 -10.03
N GLU A 254 7.52 10.68 -9.84
CA GLU A 254 7.24 11.95 -10.51
C GLU A 254 8.32 13.01 -10.21
N HIS A 255 8.77 13.09 -8.95
CA HIS A 255 9.86 13.98 -8.55
C HIS A 255 11.18 13.61 -9.24
N CYS A 256 11.54 12.32 -9.27
CA CYS A 256 12.73 11.86 -9.99
C CYS A 256 12.67 12.18 -11.49
N LEU A 257 11.51 11.98 -12.12
CA LEU A 257 11.32 12.29 -13.54
C LEU A 257 11.54 13.77 -13.82
N LYS A 258 11.01 14.67 -12.98
CA LYS A 258 11.25 16.13 -13.10
C LYS A 258 12.73 16.49 -12.98
N ILE A 259 13.48 15.84 -12.09
CA ILE A 259 14.93 16.04 -11.97
C ILE A 259 15.64 15.56 -13.24
N ILE A 260 15.27 14.38 -13.75
CA ILE A 260 15.86 13.83 -14.97
C ILE A 260 15.57 14.74 -16.18
N GLU A 261 14.34 15.22 -16.34
CA GLU A 261 13.95 16.17 -17.39
C GLU A 261 14.78 17.46 -17.31
N ARG A 262 14.89 18.05 -16.12
CA ARG A 262 15.74 19.22 -15.89
C ARG A 262 17.20 18.96 -16.25
N ASN A 263 17.75 17.83 -15.85
CA ASN A 263 19.14 17.46 -16.17
C ASN A 263 19.32 17.22 -17.67
N GLN A 264 18.32 16.67 -18.37
CA GLN A 264 18.35 16.53 -19.82
C GLN A 264 18.35 17.88 -20.54
N GLU A 265 17.53 18.84 -20.10
CA GLU A 265 17.53 20.20 -20.65
C GLU A 265 18.89 20.88 -20.48
N VAL A 266 19.51 20.72 -19.31
CA VAL A 266 20.86 21.22 -19.01
C VAL A 266 21.90 20.59 -19.94
N VAL A 267 21.86 19.27 -20.15
CA VAL A 267 22.77 18.56 -21.07
C VAL A 267 22.55 19.00 -22.53
N LEU A 268 21.30 19.17 -22.97
CA LEU A 268 21.00 19.65 -24.32
C LEU A 268 21.50 21.08 -24.54
N SER A 269 21.35 21.95 -23.54
CA SER A 269 21.92 23.30 -23.54
C SER A 269 23.45 23.24 -23.70
N TYR A 270 24.13 22.34 -22.98
CA TYR A 270 25.57 22.12 -23.16
C TYR A 270 25.96 21.61 -24.54
N GLY A 271 25.18 20.68 -25.11
CA GLY A 271 25.40 20.22 -26.48
C GLY A 271 25.38 21.38 -27.47
N SER A 272 24.44 22.33 -27.31
CA SER A 272 24.37 23.50 -28.17
C SER A 272 25.56 24.46 -28.01
N LEU A 273 26.00 24.71 -26.76
CA LEU A 273 27.15 25.57 -26.45
C LEU A 273 28.46 24.97 -26.99
N VAL A 274 28.66 23.66 -26.84
CA VAL A 274 29.84 22.97 -27.37
C VAL A 274 29.88 23.06 -28.89
N ASN A 275 28.75 22.84 -29.57
CA ASN A 275 28.65 22.98 -31.02
C ASN A 275 28.95 24.42 -31.48
N GLU A 276 28.48 25.45 -30.76
CA GLU A 276 28.80 26.85 -31.06
C GLU A 276 30.29 27.15 -30.88
N PHE A 277 30.89 26.65 -29.80
CA PHE A 277 32.32 26.78 -29.54
C PHE A 277 33.17 26.11 -30.62
N GLU A 278 32.84 24.87 -31.00
CA GLU A 278 33.53 24.13 -32.06
C GLU A 278 33.49 24.88 -33.39
N ASN A 279 32.31 25.38 -33.78
CA ASN A 279 32.15 26.20 -34.98
C ASN A 279 32.99 27.49 -34.93
N SER A 280 33.10 28.13 -33.77
CA SER A 280 33.93 29.32 -33.55
C SER A 280 35.43 29.01 -33.69
N VAL A 281 35.89 27.90 -33.11
CA VAL A 281 37.28 27.42 -33.25
C VAL A 281 37.61 27.10 -34.70
N LEU A 282 36.74 26.35 -35.39
CA LEU A 282 36.91 26.02 -36.80
C LEU A 282 36.95 27.27 -37.68
N SER A 283 36.11 28.27 -37.40
CA SER A 283 36.13 29.56 -38.11
C SER A 283 37.44 30.32 -37.92
N ARG A 284 37.94 30.42 -36.68
CA ARG A 284 39.24 31.05 -36.38
C ARG A 284 40.42 30.31 -37.00
N GLN A 285 40.37 28.98 -37.00
CA GLN A 285 41.40 28.17 -37.64
C GLN A 285 41.45 28.47 -39.15
N LYS A 286 40.30 28.55 -39.82
CA LYS A 286 40.22 28.93 -41.24
C LYS A 286 40.77 30.33 -41.50
N ASP A 287 40.44 31.32 -40.65
CA ASP A 287 40.97 32.68 -40.75
C ASP A 287 42.50 32.74 -40.52
N LEU A 288 43.01 31.94 -39.58
CA LEU A 288 44.45 31.85 -39.35
C LEU A 288 45.17 31.21 -40.54
N SER A 289 44.60 30.14 -41.10
CA SER A 289 45.13 29.48 -42.29
C SER A 289 45.20 30.43 -43.49
N SER A 290 44.13 31.19 -43.76
CA SER A 290 44.13 32.17 -44.86
C SER A 290 45.15 33.30 -44.65
N ARG A 291 45.34 33.76 -43.40
CA ARG A 291 46.39 34.73 -43.05
C ARG A 291 47.80 34.18 -43.29
N ILE A 292 48.06 32.94 -42.89
CA ILE A 292 49.35 32.27 -43.12
C ILE A 292 49.61 32.14 -44.62
N GLU A 293 48.62 31.70 -45.40
CA GLU A 293 48.73 31.62 -46.87
C GLU A 293 49.09 32.99 -47.47
N SER A 294 48.41 34.06 -47.05
CA SER A 294 48.72 35.42 -47.55
C SER A 294 50.14 35.90 -47.20
N LEU A 295 50.65 35.57 -46.01
CA LEU A 295 52.01 35.93 -45.60
C LEU A 295 53.07 35.13 -46.37
N VAL A 296 52.79 33.85 -46.66
CA VAL A 296 53.66 33.01 -47.50
C VAL A 296 53.72 33.57 -48.92
N ASP A 297 52.58 33.96 -49.50
CA ASP A 297 52.53 34.57 -50.83
C ASP A 297 53.30 35.91 -50.88
N GLU A 298 53.18 36.73 -49.84
CA GLU A 298 53.92 37.99 -49.71
C GLU A 298 55.43 37.77 -49.60
N ASP A 299 55.88 36.81 -48.78
CA ASP A 299 57.30 36.46 -48.64
C ASP A 299 57.90 35.91 -49.95
N VAL A 300 57.14 35.07 -50.67
CA VAL A 300 57.52 34.59 -52.01
C VAL A 300 57.68 35.74 -52.99
N LEU A 301 56.80 36.75 -52.94
CA LEU A 301 56.85 37.91 -53.83
C LEU A 301 58.05 38.81 -53.51
N LEU A 302 58.30 39.10 -52.24
CA LEU A 302 59.47 39.84 -51.77
C LEU A 302 60.79 39.14 -52.12
N SER A 303 60.85 37.81 -51.95
CA SER A 303 62.00 36.99 -52.33
C SER A 303 62.28 37.06 -53.83
N ASN A 304 61.25 36.97 -54.67
CA ASN A 304 61.37 37.12 -56.12
C ASN A 304 61.85 38.52 -56.53
N GLU A 305 61.38 39.59 -55.88
CA GLU A 305 61.85 40.95 -56.14
C GLU A 305 63.32 41.15 -55.73
N ALA A 306 63.72 40.64 -54.57
CA ALA A 306 65.10 40.67 -54.11
C ALA A 306 66.04 39.95 -55.09
N GLN A 307 65.65 38.78 -55.60
CA GLN A 307 66.41 38.05 -56.62
C GLN A 307 66.57 38.86 -57.92
N LYS A 308 65.51 39.56 -58.38
CA LYS A 308 65.59 40.44 -59.55
C LYS A 308 66.56 41.61 -59.33
N LEU A 309 66.55 42.22 -58.15
CA LEU A 309 67.48 43.31 -57.81
C LEU A 309 68.94 42.82 -57.79
N ILE A 310 69.20 41.64 -57.21
CA ILE A 310 70.52 41.01 -57.21
C ILE A 310 71.00 40.72 -58.64
N ALA A 311 70.12 40.20 -59.49
CA ALA A 311 70.44 39.92 -60.90
C ALA A 311 70.79 41.20 -61.67
N ASN A 312 70.02 42.28 -61.48
CA ASN A 312 70.27 43.57 -62.13
C ASN A 312 71.52 44.27 -61.58
N GLY A 313 71.83 44.11 -60.30
CA GLY A 313 73.05 44.65 -59.69
C GLY A 313 74.33 43.99 -60.19
N ARG A 314 74.28 42.72 -60.62
CA ARG A 314 75.42 42.01 -61.22
C ARG A 314 75.67 42.35 -62.70
N ALA A 315 74.72 43.02 -63.36
CA ALA A 315 74.83 43.43 -64.77
C ALA A 315 75.45 44.83 -64.95
N ARG A 316 75.73 45.54 -63.85
CA ARG A 316 76.50 46.80 -63.81
C ARG A 316 77.91 46.53 -63.32
#